data_AF-Q4H343-F1
#
_entry.id   AF-Q4H343-F1
#
_cell.length_a   1.000
_cell.length_b   1.000
_cell.length_c   1.000
_cell.angle_alpha   90.00
_cell.angle_beta   90.00
_cell.angle_gamma   90.00
#
_symmetry.space_group_name_H-M   'P 1'
#
loop_
_entity.id
_entity.type
_entity.pdbx_description
1 polymer ?
#
loop_
_entity_poly.entity_id
_entity_poly.type
_entity_poly.pdbx_seq_one_letter_code
_entity_poly.pdbx_strand_id
1 'polypeptide(L)'
;DIGLDQSLSMPEDSYVLDYFDGMNNYLSVGAPVYFVVKDGQNYTDAAGANQICGGMGCNNNSLIEQIARMSKMPNYSHIAYPASSWLDDYFDWLKPQSSCCRHDNTGEEDVFCNATVVSTSCIACRSAQESANQSRPTPDEFMKFLPWFLNDNPETKCAKGGHAAYGTSVKVIDEGKKSRVGATSFMAYHTLTKTSKDFIGCLRSANKIAEEISQNTTAEVFPYSVFYVFYEQYLTIVHDTIFNLGGRYFCGILCSHHSSICAESANNKSCSCGRSVG
;
A
#
# COMPACT_ATOMS: atom_id res chain seq x y z
N ASP A 1 1.96 -3.77 29.55
CA ASP A 1 1.52 -3.70 28.13
C ASP A 1 2.47 -2.86 27.31
N ILE A 2 2.47 -3.05 25.98
CA ILE A 2 3.26 -2.24 25.03
C ILE A 2 2.29 -1.39 24.22
N GLY A 3 2.57 -0.08 24.15
CA GLY A 3 1.76 0.91 23.46
C GLY A 3 1.07 1.89 24.41
N LEU A 4 0.65 3.03 23.86
CA LEU A 4 -0.12 4.06 24.57
C LEU A 4 -1.59 4.00 24.15
N ASP A 5 -2.50 3.93 25.12
CA ASP A 5 -3.92 4.10 24.84
C ASP A 5 -4.20 5.55 24.46
N GLN A 6 -4.84 5.76 23.31
CA GLN A 6 -5.12 7.10 22.79
C GLN A 6 -6.05 7.88 23.72
N SER A 7 -6.98 7.21 24.39
CA SER A 7 -7.90 7.84 25.35
C SER A 7 -7.15 8.48 26.52
N LEU A 8 -6.11 7.82 27.03
CA LEU A 8 -5.29 8.31 28.15
C LEU A 8 -4.41 9.51 27.78
N SER A 9 -4.24 9.80 26.50
CA SER A 9 -3.47 10.96 26.03
C SER A 9 -4.30 12.25 25.98
N MET A 10 -5.62 12.15 26.14
CA MET A 10 -6.54 13.28 26.09
C MET A 10 -6.98 13.72 27.49
N PRO A 11 -7.32 15.01 27.69
CA PRO A 11 -7.98 15.47 28.91
C PRO A 11 -9.31 14.73 29.15
N GLU A 12 -9.67 14.54 30.41
CA GLU A 12 -10.89 13.80 30.82
C GLU A 12 -12.20 14.44 30.32
N ASP A 13 -12.18 15.74 30.02
CA ASP A 13 -13.32 16.53 29.51
C ASP A 13 -13.26 16.79 28.00
N SER A 14 -12.35 16.13 27.28
CA SER A 14 -12.17 16.33 25.84
C SER A 14 -13.24 15.62 25.02
N TYR A 15 -13.83 16.34 24.06
CA TYR A 15 -14.76 15.77 23.06
C TYR A 15 -14.15 14.64 22.21
N VAL A 16 -12.81 14.54 22.17
CA VAL A 16 -12.10 13.48 21.44
C VAL A 16 -12.33 12.11 22.09
N LEU A 17 -12.59 12.06 23.40
CA LEU A 17 -12.96 10.82 24.08
C LEU A 17 -14.31 10.28 23.56
N ASP A 18 -15.33 11.16 23.45
CA ASP A 18 -16.62 10.81 22.86
C ASP A 18 -16.48 10.34 21.40
N TYR A 19 -15.56 10.96 20.64
CA TYR A 19 -15.25 10.55 19.29
C TYR A 19 -14.63 9.14 19.24
N PHE A 20 -13.67 8.83 20.11
CA PHE A 20 -13.08 7.50 20.21
C PHE A 20 -14.12 6.45 20.60
N ASP A 21 -15.01 6.77 21.53
CA ASP A 21 -16.11 5.88 21.91
C ASP A 21 -17.08 5.65 20.74
N GLY A 22 -17.43 6.70 20.01
CA GLY A 22 -18.24 6.60 18.80
C GLY A 22 -17.58 5.71 17.73
N MET A 23 -16.30 5.93 17.45
CA MET A 23 -15.55 5.09 16.52
C MET A 23 -15.53 3.62 16.97
N ASN A 24 -15.25 3.37 18.25
CA ASN A 24 -15.15 2.03 18.80
C ASN A 24 -16.49 1.27 18.79
N ASN A 25 -17.60 1.98 18.96
CA ASN A 25 -18.93 1.37 19.08
C ASN A 25 -19.66 1.24 17.74
N TYR A 26 -19.41 2.13 16.77
CA TYR A 26 -20.22 2.22 15.54
C TYR A 26 -19.49 1.92 14.24
N LEU A 27 -18.17 2.10 14.15
CA LEU A 27 -17.47 1.80 12.89
C LEU A 27 -17.44 0.30 12.64
N SER A 28 -17.49 -0.06 11.35
CA SER A 28 -17.40 -1.46 10.88
C SER A 28 -16.08 -1.79 10.18
N VAL A 29 -15.27 -0.75 9.87
CA VAL A 29 -13.96 -0.87 9.22
C VAL A 29 -12.94 0.01 9.93
N GLY A 30 -11.69 -0.42 9.91
CA GLY A 30 -10.55 0.36 10.37
C GLY A 30 -10.00 1.30 9.30
N ALA A 31 -8.80 1.80 9.53
CA ALA A 31 -8.12 2.69 8.60
C ALA A 31 -7.77 1.98 7.27
N PRO A 32 -7.70 2.73 6.15
CA PRO A 32 -7.25 2.19 4.87
C PRO A 32 -5.77 1.80 4.94
N VAL A 33 -5.41 0.78 4.18
CA VAL A 33 -4.03 0.34 3.93
C VAL A 33 -3.78 0.28 2.44
N TYR A 34 -2.67 0.84 2.00
CA TYR A 34 -2.23 0.87 0.61
C TYR A 34 -1.05 -0.08 0.45
N PHE A 35 -1.24 -1.15 -0.30
CA PHE A 35 -0.14 -2.00 -0.73
C PHE A 35 0.50 -1.36 -1.96
N VAL A 36 1.66 -0.75 -1.76
CA VAL A 36 2.38 0.00 -2.80
C VAL A 36 3.39 -0.92 -3.46
N VAL A 37 3.24 -1.13 -4.75
CA VAL A 37 4.23 -1.81 -5.59
C VAL A 37 5.22 -0.76 -6.07
N LYS A 38 6.51 -0.94 -5.74
CA LYS A 38 7.57 -0.02 -6.18
C LYS A 38 7.74 -0.07 -7.70
N ASP A 39 8.48 0.92 -8.21
CA ASP A 39 8.87 0.95 -9.61
C ASP A 39 9.67 -0.31 -10.00
N GLY A 40 9.49 -0.79 -11.23
CA GLY A 40 10.16 -1.98 -11.77
C GLY A 40 9.24 -3.16 -12.06
N GLN A 41 7.97 -3.12 -11.65
CA GLN A 41 6.98 -4.14 -12.02
C GLN A 41 6.54 -3.96 -13.47
N ASN A 42 6.58 -5.02 -14.26
CA ASN A 42 6.08 -5.01 -15.63
C ASN A 42 4.60 -5.40 -15.66
N TYR A 43 3.72 -4.45 -15.97
CA TYR A 43 2.27 -4.66 -16.05
C TYR A 43 1.78 -5.00 -17.46
N THR A 44 2.59 -4.76 -18.49
CA THR A 44 2.22 -4.93 -19.89
C THR A 44 2.33 -6.39 -20.34
N ASP A 45 3.25 -7.15 -19.76
CA ASP A 45 3.45 -8.55 -20.08
C ASP A 45 2.50 -9.45 -19.28
N ALA A 46 2.02 -10.53 -19.90
CA ALA A 46 1.07 -11.45 -19.27
C ALA A 46 1.60 -12.05 -17.95
N ALA A 47 2.89 -12.40 -17.91
CA ALA A 47 3.53 -12.97 -16.72
C ALA A 47 3.59 -11.96 -15.56
N GLY A 48 3.95 -10.71 -15.84
CA GLY A 48 4.03 -9.65 -14.83
C GLY A 48 2.64 -9.17 -14.38
N ALA A 49 1.68 -9.07 -15.29
CA ALA A 49 0.28 -8.82 -14.95
C ALA A 49 -0.30 -9.93 -14.06
N ASN A 50 0.02 -11.20 -14.33
CA ASN A 50 -0.44 -12.36 -13.55
C ASN A 50 0.02 -12.39 -12.10
N GLN A 51 1.14 -11.74 -11.79
CA GLN A 51 1.61 -11.59 -10.41
C GLN A 51 0.77 -10.57 -9.63
N ILE A 52 0.00 -9.72 -10.31
CA ILE A 52 -0.75 -8.63 -9.69
C ILE A 52 -2.26 -8.89 -9.71
N CYS A 53 -2.82 -9.19 -10.87
CA CYS A 53 -4.27 -9.25 -11.10
C CYS A 53 -4.98 -10.36 -10.30
N GLY A 54 -6.28 -10.19 -10.02
CA GLY A 54 -7.12 -11.18 -9.32
C GLY A 54 -8.13 -11.90 -10.21
N GLY A 55 -8.27 -11.49 -11.47
CA GLY A 55 -9.22 -12.07 -12.42
C GLY A 55 -8.84 -13.45 -13.00
N MET A 56 -9.61 -13.85 -14.02
CA MET A 56 -9.36 -15.10 -14.75
C MET A 56 -7.97 -15.10 -15.41
N GLY A 57 -7.24 -16.20 -15.21
CA GLY A 57 -5.90 -16.41 -15.81
C GLY A 57 -4.75 -15.77 -15.03
N CYS A 58 -5.02 -15.13 -13.89
CA CYS A 58 -4.02 -14.62 -12.96
C CYS A 58 -3.48 -15.73 -12.05
N ASN A 59 -2.35 -15.50 -11.40
CA ASN A 59 -1.76 -16.50 -10.50
C ASN A 59 -2.56 -16.59 -9.21
N ASN A 60 -2.68 -17.80 -8.64
CA ASN A 60 -3.35 -18.02 -7.34
C ASN A 60 -2.64 -17.34 -6.17
N ASN A 61 -1.38 -16.95 -6.35
CA ASN A 61 -0.57 -16.19 -5.40
C ASN A 61 -0.31 -14.76 -5.88
N SER A 62 -1.16 -14.21 -6.74
CA SER A 62 -1.06 -12.80 -7.14
C SER A 62 -1.30 -11.86 -5.96
N LEU A 63 -0.86 -10.61 -6.09
CA LEU A 63 -1.07 -9.56 -5.08
C LEU A 63 -2.54 -9.47 -4.66
N ILE A 64 -3.45 -9.35 -5.62
CA ILE A 64 -4.89 -9.18 -5.34
C ILE A 64 -5.48 -10.44 -4.69
N GLU A 65 -5.14 -11.64 -5.19
CA GLU A 65 -5.67 -12.89 -4.63
C GLU A 65 -5.14 -13.13 -3.21
N GLN A 66 -3.87 -12.82 -2.93
CA GLN A 66 -3.31 -12.92 -1.59
C GLN A 66 -4.04 -12.01 -0.61
N ILE A 67 -4.28 -10.74 -0.96
CA ILE A 67 -5.02 -9.80 -0.10
C ILE A 67 -6.47 -10.25 0.06
N ALA A 68 -7.14 -10.69 -1.01
CA ALA A 68 -8.52 -11.19 -0.97
C ALA A 68 -8.67 -12.47 -0.13
N ARG A 69 -7.66 -13.35 -0.15
CA ARG A 69 -7.60 -14.51 0.74
C ARG A 69 -7.42 -14.09 2.19
N MET A 70 -6.57 -13.11 2.45
CA MET A 70 -6.37 -12.57 3.80
C MET A 70 -7.62 -11.87 4.34
N SER A 71 -8.39 -11.18 3.50
CA SER A 71 -9.65 -10.54 3.92
C SER A 71 -10.75 -11.53 4.32
N LYS A 72 -10.63 -12.80 3.92
CA LYS A 72 -11.53 -13.89 4.38
C LYS A 72 -11.21 -14.36 5.81
N MET A 73 -10.05 -13.99 6.37
CA MET A 73 -9.62 -14.35 7.71
C MET A 73 -9.26 -13.10 8.55
N PRO A 74 -10.19 -12.14 8.72
CA PRO A 74 -9.92 -10.83 9.31
C PRO A 74 -9.38 -10.90 10.74
N ASN A 75 -9.81 -11.89 11.53
CA ASN A 75 -9.36 -12.08 12.92
C ASN A 75 -7.86 -12.40 13.03
N TYR A 76 -7.24 -12.91 11.96
CA TYR A 76 -5.81 -13.23 11.90
C TYR A 76 -5.05 -12.21 11.07
N SER A 77 -5.54 -11.89 9.87
CA SER A 77 -4.84 -11.02 8.93
C SER A 77 -4.96 -9.54 9.26
N HIS A 78 -5.96 -9.15 10.07
CA HIS A 78 -6.35 -7.76 10.30
C HIS A 78 -6.71 -6.98 9.03
N ILE A 79 -7.08 -7.67 7.94
CA ILE A 79 -7.63 -7.09 6.71
C ILE A 79 -9.13 -7.38 6.70
N ALA A 80 -9.97 -6.35 6.67
CA ALA A 80 -11.42 -6.49 6.67
C ALA A 80 -12.00 -6.60 5.25
N TYR A 81 -11.45 -5.82 4.31
CA TYR A 81 -11.92 -5.79 2.93
C TYR A 81 -10.78 -6.04 1.94
N PRO A 82 -11.04 -6.72 0.82
CA PRO A 82 -10.03 -7.00 -0.20
C PRO A 82 -9.54 -5.71 -0.85
N ALA A 83 -8.42 -5.79 -1.57
CA ALA A 83 -7.88 -4.66 -2.30
C ALA A 83 -8.69 -4.34 -3.56
N SER A 84 -8.89 -3.06 -3.85
CA SER A 84 -9.36 -2.58 -5.16
C SER A 84 -8.24 -2.73 -6.20
N SER A 85 -8.55 -3.28 -7.37
CA SER A 85 -7.57 -3.57 -8.42
C SER A 85 -7.79 -2.70 -9.65
N TRP A 86 -6.94 -1.68 -9.83
CA TRP A 86 -6.96 -0.85 -11.04
C TRP A 86 -6.71 -1.66 -12.30
N LEU A 87 -5.89 -2.71 -12.22
CA LEU A 87 -5.52 -3.54 -13.36
C LEU A 87 -6.67 -4.44 -13.82
N ASP A 88 -7.40 -5.04 -12.87
CA ASP A 88 -8.58 -5.86 -13.20
C ASP A 88 -9.71 -5.00 -13.78
N ASP A 89 -9.95 -3.82 -13.19
CA ASP A 89 -10.94 -2.88 -13.72
C ASP A 89 -10.54 -2.29 -15.07
N TYR A 90 -9.24 -2.05 -15.31
CA TYR A 90 -8.73 -1.66 -16.61
C TYR A 90 -8.97 -2.72 -17.68
N PHE A 91 -8.69 -4.00 -17.37
CA PHE A 91 -8.99 -5.09 -18.30
C PHE A 91 -10.49 -5.23 -18.56
N ASP A 92 -11.32 -5.03 -17.54
CA ASP A 92 -12.77 -5.02 -17.72
C ASP A 92 -13.27 -3.82 -18.55
N TRP A 93 -12.67 -2.64 -18.39
CA TRP A 93 -12.98 -1.43 -19.15
C TRP A 93 -12.58 -1.52 -20.62
N LEU A 94 -11.54 -2.30 -20.94
CA LEU A 94 -11.10 -2.58 -22.31
C LEU A 94 -11.97 -3.62 -23.04
N LYS A 95 -12.80 -4.38 -22.33
CA LYS A 95 -13.60 -5.44 -22.95
C LYS A 95 -14.59 -4.83 -23.95
N PRO A 96 -14.71 -5.39 -25.17
CA PRO A 96 -15.66 -4.89 -26.19
C PRO A 96 -17.13 -4.98 -25.75
N GLN A 97 -17.44 -5.86 -24.79
CA GLN A 97 -18.78 -5.97 -24.23
C GLN A 97 -19.11 -4.81 -23.27
N SER A 98 -18.10 -4.18 -22.69
CA SER A 98 -18.25 -2.95 -21.92
C SER A 98 -18.22 -1.80 -22.93
N SER A 99 -19.28 -1.00 -23.03
CA SER A 99 -19.31 0.17 -23.92
C SER A 99 -18.41 1.33 -23.44
N CYS A 100 -17.37 1.00 -22.69
CA CYS A 100 -16.48 1.89 -21.96
C CYS A 100 -15.38 2.43 -22.88
N CYS A 101 -14.39 1.59 -23.25
CA CYS A 101 -13.33 2.03 -24.14
C CYS A 101 -13.82 2.12 -25.59
N ARG A 102 -13.96 3.35 -26.08
CA ARG A 102 -14.23 3.66 -27.49
C ARG A 102 -13.32 4.76 -27.98
N HIS A 103 -13.02 4.74 -29.27
CA HIS A 103 -12.24 5.78 -29.93
C HIS A 103 -12.81 6.11 -31.31
N ASP A 104 -12.59 7.34 -31.77
CA ASP A 104 -12.90 7.79 -33.10
C ASP A 104 -11.68 7.58 -34.00
N ASN A 105 -11.88 6.89 -35.13
CA ASN A 105 -10.84 6.58 -36.11
C ASN A 105 -10.98 7.36 -37.43
N THR A 106 -11.84 8.39 -37.45
CA THR A 106 -12.11 9.19 -38.67
C THR A 106 -11.08 10.31 -38.90
N GLY A 107 -10.35 10.71 -37.86
CA GLY A 107 -9.30 11.73 -37.91
C GLY A 107 -7.90 11.16 -38.20
N GLU A 108 -6.90 12.04 -38.20
CA GLU A 108 -5.48 11.65 -38.31
C GLU A 108 -4.94 10.99 -37.03
N GLU A 109 -5.55 11.28 -35.88
CA GLU A 109 -5.23 10.70 -34.58
C GLU A 109 -6.47 10.07 -33.93
N ASP A 110 -6.27 8.97 -33.21
CA ASP A 110 -7.33 8.32 -32.44
C ASP A 110 -7.71 9.17 -31.23
N VAL A 111 -8.97 9.60 -31.18
CA VAL A 111 -9.50 10.39 -30.06
C VAL A 111 -10.41 9.53 -29.20
N PHE A 112 -10.20 9.55 -27.88
CA PHE A 112 -11.04 8.83 -26.94
C PHE A 112 -12.49 9.32 -26.98
N CYS A 113 -13.42 8.39 -27.15
CA CYS A 113 -14.85 8.64 -27.12
C CYS A 113 -15.43 8.23 -25.77
N ASN A 114 -15.92 9.23 -25.03
CA ASN A 114 -16.63 9.01 -23.78
C ASN A 114 -17.86 8.07 -23.98
N ALA A 115 -18.13 7.17 -23.03
CA ALA A 115 -19.19 6.16 -23.05
C ALA A 115 -20.61 6.71 -23.29
N THR A 116 -20.93 7.93 -22.85
CA THR A 116 -22.25 8.54 -23.12
C THR A 116 -22.46 9.00 -24.56
N VAL A 117 -21.38 9.36 -25.28
CA VAL A 117 -21.45 9.91 -26.64
C VAL A 117 -22.10 8.93 -27.60
N VAL A 118 -23.10 9.41 -28.35
CA VAL A 118 -23.80 8.66 -29.39
C VAL A 118 -23.29 9.15 -30.74
N SER A 119 -22.17 8.59 -31.17
CA SER A 119 -21.62 8.81 -32.52
C SER A 119 -21.39 7.46 -33.20
N THR A 120 -21.68 7.38 -34.50
CA THR A 120 -21.38 6.21 -35.33
C THR A 120 -19.90 6.09 -35.67
N SER A 121 -19.10 7.15 -35.47
CA SER A 121 -17.65 7.15 -35.65
C SER A 121 -16.89 6.51 -34.48
N CYS A 122 -17.52 6.41 -33.31
CA CYS A 122 -16.89 5.83 -32.12
C CYS A 122 -17.00 4.30 -32.13
N ILE A 123 -15.88 3.64 -32.40
CA ILE A 123 -15.77 2.17 -32.37
C ILE A 123 -15.14 1.70 -31.05
N ALA A 124 -15.34 0.43 -30.68
CA ALA A 124 -14.70 -0.14 -29.50
C ALA A 124 -13.18 -0.19 -29.68
N CYS A 125 -12.41 0.08 -28.61
CA CYS A 125 -10.94 0.09 -28.67
C CYS A 125 -10.33 -1.26 -29.07
N ARG A 126 -11.01 -2.36 -28.75
CA ARG A 126 -10.64 -3.71 -29.19
C ARG A 126 -11.87 -4.36 -29.80
N SER A 127 -11.69 -5.10 -30.89
CA SER A 127 -12.77 -5.88 -31.49
C SER A 127 -13.08 -7.14 -30.68
N ALA A 128 -14.27 -7.70 -30.89
CA ALA A 128 -14.66 -8.98 -30.31
C ALA A 128 -13.73 -10.13 -30.74
N GLN A 129 -13.21 -10.08 -31.98
CA GLN A 129 -12.29 -11.09 -32.52
C GLN A 129 -10.91 -11.00 -31.86
N GLU A 130 -10.35 -9.81 -31.71
CA GLU A 130 -9.08 -9.60 -31.01
C GLU A 130 -9.18 -10.03 -29.55
N SER A 131 -10.29 -9.71 -28.88
CA SER A 131 -10.53 -10.10 -27.50
C SER A 131 -10.75 -11.61 -27.33
N ALA A 132 -11.31 -12.29 -28.35
CA ALA A 132 -11.47 -13.74 -28.34
C ALA A 132 -10.14 -14.47 -28.55
N ASN A 133 -9.27 -13.95 -29.43
CA ASN A 133 -7.96 -14.51 -29.69
C ASN A 133 -6.98 -14.24 -28.54
N GLN A 134 -7.03 -13.03 -27.99
CA GLN A 134 -6.18 -12.58 -26.91
C GLN A 134 -6.99 -11.74 -25.92
N SER A 135 -7.42 -12.35 -24.83
CA SER A 135 -8.25 -11.71 -23.81
C SER A 135 -7.62 -10.42 -23.24
N ARG A 136 -6.27 -10.34 -23.21
CA ARG A 136 -5.52 -9.17 -22.72
C ARG A 136 -4.92 -8.34 -23.86
N PRO A 137 -4.77 -7.03 -23.67
CA PRO A 137 -4.09 -6.17 -24.65
C PRO A 137 -2.61 -6.55 -24.80
N THR A 138 -2.03 -6.23 -25.95
CA THR A 138 -0.58 -6.22 -26.18
C THR A 138 0.08 -5.07 -25.41
N PRO A 139 1.41 -5.09 -25.20
CA PRO A 139 2.10 -4.00 -24.48
C PRO A 139 1.85 -2.60 -25.07
N ASP A 140 1.80 -2.49 -26.40
CA ASP A 140 1.58 -1.21 -27.07
C ASP A 140 0.13 -0.74 -26.90
N GLU A 141 -0.86 -1.63 -27.06
CA GLU A 141 -2.27 -1.32 -26.77
C GLU A 141 -2.47 -0.95 -25.30
N PHE A 142 -1.80 -1.66 -24.39
CA PHE A 142 -1.89 -1.42 -22.95
C PHE A 142 -1.47 0.01 -22.62
N MET A 143 -0.31 0.45 -23.10
CA MET A 143 0.19 1.79 -22.82
C MET A 143 -0.56 2.87 -23.60
N LYS A 144 -1.13 2.55 -24.76
CA LYS A 144 -1.99 3.46 -25.54
C LYS A 144 -3.28 3.82 -24.81
N PHE A 145 -3.98 2.81 -24.27
CA PHE A 145 -5.31 3.00 -23.68
C PHE A 145 -5.30 3.32 -22.18
N LEU A 146 -4.19 3.05 -21.49
CA LEU A 146 -4.08 3.30 -20.04
C LEU A 146 -4.32 4.78 -19.66
N PRO A 147 -3.73 5.78 -20.35
CA PRO A 147 -4.01 7.19 -20.05
C PRO A 147 -5.48 7.56 -20.26
N TRP A 148 -6.17 6.95 -21.22
CA TRP A 148 -7.60 7.20 -21.43
C TRP A 148 -8.41 6.66 -20.25
N PHE A 149 -8.14 5.43 -19.80
CA PHE A 149 -8.77 4.86 -18.62
C PHE A 149 -8.57 5.71 -17.36
N LEU A 150 -7.34 6.18 -17.11
CA LEU A 150 -7.01 6.99 -15.94
C LEU A 150 -7.61 8.40 -15.97
N ASN A 151 -8.05 8.88 -17.14
CA ASN A 151 -8.75 10.16 -17.29
C ASN A 151 -10.26 10.01 -17.53
N ASP A 152 -10.75 8.77 -17.72
CA ASP A 152 -12.16 8.49 -17.95
C ASP A 152 -12.94 8.56 -16.63
N ASN A 153 -14.02 9.35 -16.64
CA ASN A 153 -14.89 9.51 -15.48
C ASN A 153 -15.95 8.41 -15.46
N PRO A 154 -16.31 7.85 -14.29
CA PRO A 154 -17.44 6.94 -14.20
C PRO A 154 -18.76 7.59 -14.68
N GLU A 155 -19.47 6.92 -15.58
CA GLU A 155 -20.73 7.36 -16.15
C GLU A 155 -21.82 6.28 -16.08
N THR A 156 -23.06 6.65 -16.40
CA THR A 156 -24.22 5.74 -16.36
C THR A 156 -24.09 4.55 -17.32
N LYS A 157 -23.40 4.71 -18.45
CA LYS A 157 -23.12 3.63 -19.41
C LYS A 157 -21.82 2.87 -19.12
N CYS A 158 -20.92 3.46 -18.34
CA CYS A 158 -19.65 2.86 -17.95
C CYS A 158 -19.28 3.25 -16.52
N ALA A 159 -19.58 2.37 -15.55
CA ALA A 159 -19.25 2.63 -14.15
C ALA A 159 -17.75 2.49 -13.83
N LYS A 160 -16.97 1.86 -14.71
CA LYS A 160 -15.56 1.48 -14.48
C LYS A 160 -14.55 2.53 -14.96
N GLY A 161 -14.92 3.81 -15.00
CA GLY A 161 -13.97 4.89 -15.32
C GLY A 161 -12.87 4.98 -14.26
N GLY A 162 -11.60 4.93 -14.68
CA GLY A 162 -10.46 4.81 -13.77
C GLY A 162 -10.08 6.10 -13.05
N HIS A 163 -10.54 7.26 -13.52
CA HIS A 163 -10.11 8.56 -12.99
C HIS A 163 -10.44 8.75 -11.51
N ALA A 164 -11.66 8.39 -11.10
CA ALA A 164 -12.13 8.64 -9.74
C ALA A 164 -11.41 7.79 -8.68
N ALA A 165 -11.11 6.53 -8.98
CA ALA A 165 -10.54 5.59 -8.01
C ALA A 165 -9.03 5.36 -8.17
N TYR A 166 -8.52 5.51 -9.39
CA TYR A 166 -7.18 5.04 -9.76
C TYR A 166 -6.29 6.13 -10.36
N GLY A 167 -6.82 7.33 -10.66
CA GLY A 167 -6.05 8.44 -11.22
C GLY A 167 -4.82 8.82 -10.38
N THR A 168 -4.90 8.68 -9.05
CA THR A 168 -3.77 8.90 -8.13
C THR A 168 -3.02 7.62 -7.73
N SER A 169 -3.56 6.45 -8.09
CA SER A 169 -3.04 5.14 -7.66
C SER A 169 -2.08 4.53 -8.68
N VAL A 170 -2.03 5.07 -9.90
CA VAL A 170 -1.15 4.60 -10.98
C VAL A 170 -0.28 5.75 -11.46
N LYS A 171 1.03 5.66 -11.22
CA LYS A 171 1.98 6.64 -11.76
C LYS A 171 2.44 6.20 -13.15
N VAL A 172 2.11 6.96 -14.18
CA VAL A 172 2.68 6.80 -15.52
C VAL A 172 3.98 7.61 -15.61
N ILE A 173 5.05 7.00 -16.10
CA ILE A 173 6.36 7.65 -16.29
C ILE A 173 6.63 7.71 -17.79
N ASP A 174 6.82 8.92 -18.29
CA ASP A 174 7.16 9.19 -19.69
C ASP A 174 8.66 9.37 -19.85
N GLU A 175 9.32 8.41 -20.50
CA GLU A 175 10.74 8.42 -20.82
C GLU A 175 10.91 8.68 -22.33
N GLY A 176 10.76 9.95 -22.73
CA GLY A 176 10.90 10.38 -24.11
C GLY A 176 9.76 9.86 -24.99
N LYS A 177 10.05 8.86 -25.85
CA LYS A 177 9.05 8.23 -26.74
C LYS A 177 8.40 6.98 -26.16
N LYS A 178 8.80 6.54 -24.97
CA LYS A 178 8.26 5.35 -24.32
C LYS A 178 7.63 5.74 -22.98
N SER A 179 6.37 5.36 -22.80
CA SER A 179 5.68 5.46 -21.52
C SER A 179 5.69 4.10 -20.85
N ARG A 180 5.81 4.09 -19.52
CA ARG A 180 5.72 2.87 -18.71
C ARG A 180 4.96 3.13 -17.43
N VAL A 181 4.41 2.08 -16.84
CA VAL A 181 3.83 2.14 -15.50
C VAL A 181 4.95 2.15 -14.47
N GLY A 182 4.92 3.12 -13.57
CA GLY A 182 5.82 3.25 -12.44
C GLY A 182 5.25 2.61 -11.19
N ALA A 183 5.39 3.29 -10.05
CA ALA A 183 4.81 2.84 -8.79
C ALA A 183 3.27 2.85 -8.85
N THR A 184 2.65 1.83 -8.26
CA THR A 184 1.19 1.74 -8.15
C THR A 184 0.76 1.35 -6.74
N SER A 185 -0.48 1.67 -6.38
CA SER A 185 -1.04 1.34 -5.06
C SER A 185 -2.36 0.58 -5.16
N PHE A 186 -2.55 -0.34 -4.22
CA PHE A 186 -3.76 -1.16 -4.09
C PHE A 186 -4.35 -0.95 -2.70
N MET A 187 -5.49 -0.27 -2.64
CA MET A 187 -6.13 0.10 -1.38
C MET A 187 -7.01 -1.04 -0.87
N ALA A 188 -6.82 -1.40 0.40
CA ALA A 188 -7.67 -2.28 1.20
C ALA A 188 -8.03 -1.60 2.54
N TYR A 189 -8.81 -2.26 3.39
CA TYR A 189 -9.14 -1.74 4.72
C TYR A 189 -8.72 -2.70 5.82
N HIS A 190 -8.15 -2.16 6.89
CA HIS A 190 -7.92 -2.91 8.11
C HIS A 190 -9.23 -3.23 8.84
N THR A 191 -9.17 -4.24 9.71
CA THR A 191 -10.19 -4.44 10.74
C THR A 191 -10.21 -3.29 11.72
N LEU A 192 -11.30 -3.16 12.49
CA LEU A 192 -11.40 -2.15 13.55
C LEU A 192 -10.23 -2.25 14.53
N THR A 193 -9.48 -1.17 14.65
CA THR A 193 -8.33 -1.03 15.56
C THR A 193 -8.74 -0.15 16.73
N LYS A 194 -8.85 -0.75 17.92
CA LYS A 194 -9.26 -0.03 19.14
C LYS A 194 -8.10 0.17 20.09
N THR A 195 -7.35 -0.91 20.31
CA THR A 195 -6.25 -0.94 21.27
C THR A 195 -4.91 -0.75 20.58
N SER A 196 -3.89 -0.33 21.32
CA SER A 196 -2.50 -0.31 20.85
C SER A 196 -2.05 -1.66 20.28
N LYS A 197 -2.50 -2.76 20.87
CA LYS A 197 -2.20 -4.11 20.40
C LYS A 197 -2.79 -4.37 19.02
N ASP A 198 -3.99 -3.87 18.73
CA ASP A 198 -4.64 -4.03 17.43
C ASP A 198 -3.88 -3.25 16.34
N PHE A 199 -3.46 -2.02 16.62
CA PHE A 199 -2.65 -1.23 15.69
C PHE A 199 -1.32 -1.92 15.37
N ILE A 200 -0.61 -2.41 16.39
CA ILE A 200 0.65 -3.16 16.22
C ILE A 200 0.40 -4.47 15.45
N GLY A 201 -0.71 -5.16 15.74
CA GLY A 201 -1.13 -6.37 15.04
C GLY A 201 -1.38 -6.13 13.54
N CYS A 202 -2.11 -5.06 13.21
CA CYS A 202 -2.37 -4.63 11.83
C CYS A 202 -1.07 -4.34 11.08
N LEU A 203 -0.17 -3.55 11.68
CA LEU A 203 1.13 -3.21 11.09
C LEU A 203 1.97 -4.48 10.83
N ARG A 204 2.11 -5.35 11.83
CA ARG A 204 2.89 -6.59 11.70
C ARG A 204 2.32 -7.51 10.62
N SER A 205 1.00 -7.67 10.61
CA SER A 205 0.32 -8.54 9.65
C SER A 205 0.45 -7.99 8.22
N ALA A 206 0.25 -6.70 8.02
CA ALA A 206 0.41 -6.07 6.71
C ALA A 206 1.85 -6.19 6.19
N ASN A 207 2.86 -5.97 7.03
CA ASN A 207 4.26 -6.14 6.65
C ASN A 207 4.55 -7.59 6.21
N LYS A 208 4.03 -8.58 6.95
CA LYS A 208 4.16 -9.99 6.58
C LYS A 208 3.49 -10.30 5.24
N ILE A 209 2.28 -9.81 5.02
CA ILE A 209 1.55 -10.00 3.75
C ILE A 209 2.32 -9.36 2.59
N ALA A 210 2.85 -8.14 2.79
CA ALA A 210 3.61 -7.44 1.78
C ALA A 210 4.95 -8.14 1.45
N GLU A 211 5.61 -8.74 2.44
CA GLU A 211 6.81 -9.56 2.24
C GLU A 211 6.49 -10.83 1.44
N GLU A 212 5.42 -11.55 1.78
CA GLU A 212 4.96 -12.73 1.03
C GLU A 212 4.58 -12.39 -0.43
N ILE A 213 3.97 -11.22 -0.65
CA ILE A 213 3.68 -10.72 -1.99
C ILE A 213 4.96 -10.38 -2.73
N SER A 214 5.89 -9.67 -2.09
CA SER A 214 7.19 -9.28 -2.67
C SER A 214 8.02 -10.47 -3.15
N GLN A 215 7.88 -11.63 -2.51
CA GLN A 215 8.55 -12.86 -2.94
C GLN A 215 7.97 -13.43 -4.26
N ASN A 216 6.73 -13.08 -4.60
CA ASN A 216 6.01 -13.56 -5.78
C ASN A 216 5.91 -12.52 -6.91
N THR A 217 6.27 -11.27 -6.64
CA THR A 217 6.31 -10.16 -7.60
C THR A 217 7.73 -9.84 -8.03
N THR A 218 7.89 -9.17 -9.17
CA THR A 218 9.21 -8.72 -9.64
C THR A 218 9.71 -7.48 -8.88
N ALA A 219 8.78 -6.63 -8.43
CA ALA A 219 9.10 -5.47 -7.59
C ALA A 219 8.74 -5.71 -6.12
N GLU A 220 9.44 -5.00 -5.23
CA GLU A 220 9.14 -4.96 -3.80
C GLU A 220 7.79 -4.27 -3.55
N VAL A 221 7.02 -4.84 -2.63
CA VAL A 221 5.74 -4.33 -2.17
C VAL A 221 5.87 -3.97 -0.69
N PHE A 222 5.39 -2.79 -0.33
CA PHE A 222 5.32 -2.38 1.07
C PHE A 222 3.92 -1.83 1.40
N PRO A 223 3.43 -2.05 2.62
CA PRO A 223 2.13 -1.53 3.03
C PRO A 223 2.29 -0.14 3.66
N TYR A 224 1.33 0.73 3.42
CA TYR A 224 1.26 2.05 4.04
C TYR A 224 -0.12 2.30 4.64
N SER A 225 -0.15 2.72 5.90
CA SER A 225 -1.34 3.28 6.54
C SER A 225 -0.93 4.45 7.42
N VAL A 226 -1.86 5.37 7.68
CA VAL A 226 -1.61 6.63 8.40
C VAL A 226 -0.98 6.41 9.78
N PHE A 227 -1.32 5.31 10.45
CA PHE A 227 -0.87 5.06 11.82
C PHE A 227 0.47 4.31 11.90
N TYR A 228 1.01 3.78 10.79
CA TYR A 228 2.20 2.93 10.82
C TYR A 228 3.40 3.65 11.45
N VAL A 229 3.62 4.91 11.06
CA VAL A 229 4.73 5.73 11.57
C VAL A 229 4.69 5.94 13.09
N PHE A 230 3.50 5.92 13.71
CA PHE A 230 3.35 6.11 15.15
C PHE A 230 3.53 4.80 15.93
N TYR A 231 3.18 3.67 15.32
CA TYR A 231 3.17 2.36 16.00
C TYR A 231 4.38 1.48 15.67
N GLU A 232 5.18 1.84 14.67
CA GLU A 232 6.39 1.10 14.28
C GLU A 232 7.42 1.00 15.40
N GLN A 233 7.58 2.06 16.21
CA GLN A 233 8.46 2.07 17.38
C GLN A 233 8.19 0.90 18.35
N TYR A 234 6.93 0.44 18.44
CA TYR A 234 6.55 -0.63 19.36
C TYR A 234 6.93 -2.03 18.84
N LEU A 235 7.39 -2.16 17.59
CA LEU A 235 7.91 -3.42 17.07
C LEU A 235 9.29 -3.76 17.65
N THR A 236 10.14 -2.76 17.88
CA THR A 236 11.53 -2.93 18.37
C THR A 236 11.76 -2.43 19.79
N ILE A 237 10.76 -1.78 20.41
CA ILE A 237 10.89 -1.13 21.73
C ILE A 237 11.52 -2.01 22.82
N VAL A 238 11.23 -3.31 22.83
CA VAL A 238 11.82 -4.24 23.82
C VAL A 238 13.32 -4.38 23.60
N HIS A 239 13.75 -4.58 22.36
CA HIS A 239 15.16 -4.67 22.00
C HIS A 239 15.88 -3.35 22.29
N ASP A 240 15.28 -2.22 21.91
CA ASP A 240 15.86 -0.90 22.11
C ASP A 240 15.98 -0.57 23.61
N THR A 241 15.00 -0.97 24.42
CA THR A 241 15.05 -0.80 25.89
C THR A 241 16.18 -1.62 26.49
N ILE A 242 16.32 -2.88 26.09
CA ILE A 242 17.40 -3.76 26.58
C ILE A 242 18.77 -3.20 26.18
N PHE A 243 18.92 -2.76 24.93
CA PHE A 243 20.16 -2.19 24.44
C PHE A 243 20.54 -0.91 25.19
N ASN A 244 19.59 0.02 25.39
CA ASN A 244 19.83 1.27 26.10
C ASN A 244 20.14 1.05 27.58
N LEU A 245 19.37 0.20 28.28
CA LEU A 245 19.65 -0.13 29.68
C LEU A 245 20.99 -0.86 29.79
N GLY A 246 21.23 -1.88 28.98
CA GLY A 246 22.47 -2.65 28.95
C GLY A 246 23.70 -1.79 28.70
N GLY A 247 23.63 -0.88 27.71
CA GLY A 247 24.70 0.08 27.43
C GLY A 247 24.96 1.02 28.61
N ARG A 248 23.92 1.49 29.28
CA ARG A 248 24.05 2.35 30.47
C ARG A 248 24.66 1.61 31.66
N TYR A 249 24.24 0.37 31.90
CA TYR A 249 24.83 -0.48 32.94
C TYR A 249 26.31 -0.77 32.64
N PHE A 250 26.65 -1.13 31.41
CA PHE A 250 28.03 -1.41 31.02
C PHE A 250 28.94 -0.17 31.09
N CYS A 251 28.44 0.99 30.67
CA CYS A 251 29.15 2.27 30.82
C CYS A 251 29.34 2.64 32.30
N GLY A 252 28.34 2.39 33.16
CA GLY A 252 28.45 2.56 34.60
C GLY A 252 29.52 1.66 35.22
N ILE A 253 29.57 0.40 34.82
CA ILE A 253 30.60 -0.56 35.29
C ILE A 253 31.99 -0.13 34.82
N LEU A 254 32.17 0.26 33.55
CA LEU A 254 33.44 0.75 33.04
C LEU A 254 33.91 2.02 33.76
N CYS A 255 33.00 2.97 34.02
CA CYS A 255 33.34 4.16 34.81
C CYS A 255 33.75 3.80 36.23
N SER A 256 33.08 2.83 36.84
CA SER A 256 33.39 2.36 38.20
C SER A 256 34.76 1.67 38.23
N HIS A 257 35.05 0.81 37.26
CA HIS A 257 36.34 0.13 37.13
C HIS A 257 37.48 1.11 36.82
N HIS A 258 37.25 2.10 35.95
CA HIS A 258 38.25 3.13 35.65
C HIS A 258 38.51 4.02 36.87
N SER A 259 37.48 4.35 37.66
CA SER A 259 37.62 5.10 38.91
C SER A 259 38.44 4.33 39.95
N SER A 260 38.23 3.02 40.08
CA SER A 260 39.00 2.15 40.99
C SER A 260 40.46 2.02 40.56
N ILE A 261 40.74 1.86 39.26
CA ILE A 261 42.11 1.80 38.72
C ILE A 261 42.82 3.15 38.89
N CYS A 262 42.12 4.28 38.67
CA CYS A 262 42.66 5.61 38.93
C CYS A 262 42.90 5.85 40.42
N ALA A 263 42.07 5.32 41.32
CA ALA A 263 42.25 5.44 42.77
C ALA A 263 43.49 4.67 43.28
N GLU A 264 43.81 3.51 42.70
CA GLU A 264 45.06 2.79 43.01
C GLU A 264 46.31 3.49 42.44
N SER A 265 46.16 4.24 41.35
CA SER A 265 47.27 4.99 40.72
C SER A 265 47.48 6.40 41.28
N ALA A 266 46.48 7.00 41.93
CA ALA A 266 46.50 8.40 42.35
C ALA A 266 46.57 8.55 43.87
N ASN A 267 47.79 8.44 44.41
CA ASN A 267 48.12 9.04 45.71
C ASN A 267 48.24 10.58 45.63
N ASN A 268 47.81 11.21 44.52
CA ASN A 268 47.59 12.66 44.44
C ASN A 268 46.80 13.06 43.17
N LYS A 269 45.70 13.78 43.36
CA LYS A 269 44.80 14.48 42.39
C LYS A 269 43.53 13.74 41.95
N SER A 270 42.42 14.44 42.19
CA SER A 270 41.02 14.14 41.91
C SER A 270 40.75 13.84 40.43
N CYS A 271 40.28 12.62 40.14
CA CYS A 271 39.73 12.24 38.84
C CYS A 271 38.22 12.52 38.81
N SER A 272 37.79 13.44 37.94
CA SER A 272 36.38 13.62 37.58
C SER A 272 36.12 12.89 36.27
N CYS A 273 35.20 11.91 36.27
CA CYS A 273 34.59 11.44 35.04
C CYS A 273 33.72 12.57 34.49
N GLY A 274 34.23 13.30 33.51
CA GLY A 274 33.47 14.31 32.79
C GLY A 274 32.21 13.68 32.18
N ARG A 275 31.03 14.19 32.54
CA ARG A 275 29.80 13.97 31.77
C ARG A 275 30.03 14.52 30.37
N SER A 276 30.22 13.63 29.41
CA SER A 276 29.97 13.95 28.00
C SER A 276 28.47 14.19 27.86
N VAL A 277 28.09 15.46 27.83
CA VAL A 277 26.75 15.91 27.45
C VAL A 277 26.71 15.83 25.92
N GLY A 278 25.84 14.96 25.41
CA GLY A 278 25.37 15.01 24.02
C GLY A 278 24.29 16.06 23.87
#